data_AF-A0A3B8J5J0-F1
#
_entry.id   AF-A0A3B8J5J0-F1
#
_cell.length_a   1.000
_cell.length_b   1.000
_cell.length_c   1.000
_cell.angle_alpha   90.00
_cell.angle_beta   90.00
_cell.angle_gamma   90.00
#
_symmetry.space_group_name_H-M   'P 1'
#
loop_
_entity.id
_entity.type
_entity.pdbx_description
1 polymer ?
#
loop_
_entity_poly.entity_id
_entity_poly.type
_entity_poly.pdbx_seq_one_letter_code
_entity_poly.pdbx_strand_id
1 'polypeptide(L)'
;DTCNKISKYLQAQNYECNIIGVPKTIDNDLAATDHCPGYGSAARYIAISTMEVYLDARVYDTPMVCVLEVMGRNAGWLTAATALAAYKGAGPDLIYLPEIVFDMDKFISDVKKVYEKNNGKVIITVSEGIKDKAGRYISEYGSDLAKEKDAFGHAQLGGTAQVLASKLKQVLGCKARAIEFSLLQRCASHCASKTDVEEAFNAGRMAVKYAVSGITDHMVAYERDNTPEYKCNYKIVNLSEVANAEKKIPREWINEEGTGLTQAFIDYALPLIQGESSPPMENGLPRFAKLKKVKAQI
;
A
#
# COMPACT_ATOMS: atom_id res chain seq x y z
N ASP A 1 11.11 -3.12 -15.77
CA ASP A 1 10.98 -3.12 -17.24
C ASP A 1 11.88 -2.08 -17.92
N THR A 2 11.67 -0.77 -17.72
CA THR A 2 12.47 0.27 -18.42
C THR A 2 13.98 0.13 -18.28
N CYS A 3 14.50 -0.05 -17.07
CA CYS A 3 15.93 -0.27 -16.85
C CYS A 3 16.45 -1.50 -17.62
N ASN A 4 15.66 -2.59 -17.68
CA ASN A 4 16.01 -3.79 -18.42
C ASN A 4 16.16 -3.47 -19.92
N LYS A 5 15.14 -2.86 -20.51
CA LYS A 5 15.14 -2.49 -21.94
C LYS A 5 16.29 -1.56 -22.31
N ILE A 6 16.57 -0.55 -21.49
CA ILE A 6 17.70 0.38 -21.70
C ILE A 6 19.03 -0.37 -21.58
N SER A 7 19.20 -1.18 -20.54
CA SER A 7 20.40 -1.99 -20.30
C SER A 7 20.71 -2.90 -21.52
N LYS A 8 19.72 -3.69 -21.97
CA LYS A 8 19.88 -4.56 -23.15
C LYS A 8 20.18 -3.78 -24.42
N TYR A 9 19.53 -2.64 -24.61
CA TYR A 9 19.79 -1.78 -25.77
C TYR A 9 21.24 -1.27 -25.78
N LEU A 10 21.72 -0.69 -24.69
CA LEU A 10 23.07 -0.13 -24.62
C LEU A 10 24.16 -1.20 -24.77
N GLN A 11 23.94 -2.38 -24.18
CA GLN A 11 24.81 -3.55 -24.40
C GLN A 11 24.86 -3.95 -25.87
N ALA A 12 23.72 -4.03 -26.55
CA ALA A 12 23.67 -4.36 -27.97
C ALA A 12 24.35 -3.32 -28.88
N GLN A 13 24.47 -2.06 -28.41
CA GLN A 13 25.19 -1.00 -29.11
C GLN A 13 26.67 -0.90 -28.73
N ASN A 14 27.19 -1.80 -27.88
CA ASN A 14 28.54 -1.70 -27.29
C ASN A 14 28.81 -0.34 -26.64
N TYR A 15 27.79 0.27 -26.03
CA TYR A 15 27.91 1.56 -25.36
C TYR A 15 28.20 1.34 -23.87
N GLU A 16 29.37 1.78 -23.40
CA GLU A 16 29.78 1.62 -22.00
C GLU A 16 28.95 2.51 -21.07
N CYS A 17 27.93 1.91 -20.46
CA CYS A 17 27.07 2.58 -19.48
C CYS A 17 26.45 1.56 -18.53
N ASN A 18 26.65 1.77 -17.23
CA ASN A 18 26.09 0.90 -16.19
C ASN A 18 24.66 1.32 -15.86
N ILE A 19 23.74 0.36 -15.93
CA ILE A 19 22.32 0.55 -15.63
C ILE A 19 21.97 -0.26 -14.39
N ILE A 20 21.60 0.44 -13.32
CA ILE A 20 21.12 -0.15 -12.07
C ILE A 20 19.70 0.33 -11.78
N GLY A 21 18.79 -0.61 -11.49
CA GLY A 21 17.47 -0.32 -10.98
C GLY A 21 17.49 0.00 -9.49
N VAL A 22 16.74 1.02 -9.07
CA VAL A 22 16.45 1.32 -7.66
C VAL A 22 14.97 0.98 -7.43
N PRO A 23 14.64 0.09 -6.49
CA PRO A 23 13.26 -0.32 -6.26
C PRO A 23 12.45 0.86 -5.71
N LYS A 24 11.22 1.03 -6.16
CA LYS A 24 10.30 2.05 -5.63
C LYS A 24 8.86 1.66 -5.92
N THR A 25 8.08 1.39 -4.89
CA THR A 25 6.63 1.23 -4.97
C THR A 25 6.04 1.26 -3.57
N ILE A 26 4.93 1.97 -3.39
CA ILE A 26 4.17 1.92 -2.13
C ILE A 26 3.32 0.66 -2.08
N ASP A 27 2.98 0.08 -3.24
CA ASP A 27 2.12 -1.11 -3.35
C ASP A 27 2.84 -2.37 -2.86
N ASN A 28 4.14 -2.29 -2.59
CA ASN A 28 4.98 -3.37 -2.09
C ASN A 28 4.96 -4.64 -2.96
N ASP A 29 4.76 -4.46 -4.25
CA ASP A 29 4.44 -5.51 -5.22
C ASP A 29 5.63 -5.94 -6.08
N LEU A 30 6.84 -5.39 -5.86
CA LEU A 30 8.03 -5.88 -6.55
C LEU A 30 8.44 -7.26 -6.02
N ALA A 31 8.66 -8.19 -6.96
CA ALA A 31 9.23 -9.50 -6.67
C ALA A 31 10.74 -9.42 -6.34
N ALA A 32 11.27 -10.52 -5.80
CA ALA A 32 12.68 -10.69 -5.44
C ALA A 32 13.25 -9.72 -4.37
N THR A 33 12.40 -8.93 -3.72
CA THR A 33 12.73 -8.04 -2.59
C THR A 33 11.77 -8.27 -1.43
N ASP A 34 12.28 -8.26 -0.19
CA ASP A 34 11.48 -8.47 1.03
C ASP A 34 10.33 -7.45 1.11
N HIS A 35 10.65 -6.18 0.92
CA HIS A 35 9.69 -5.09 0.83
C HIS A 35 10.23 -3.99 -0.12
N CYS A 36 9.45 -2.92 -0.29
CA CYS A 36 9.75 -1.85 -1.24
C CYS A 36 9.85 -0.47 -0.57
N PRO A 37 10.75 0.41 -1.04
CA PRO A 37 10.82 1.79 -0.58
C PRO A 37 9.51 2.54 -0.75
N GLY A 38 9.08 3.19 0.32
CA GLY A 38 7.84 3.94 0.43
C GLY A 38 6.68 3.16 1.06
N TYR A 39 6.72 1.82 1.03
CA TYR A 39 5.66 1.01 1.62
C TYR A 39 5.59 1.18 3.14
N GLY A 40 6.71 1.12 3.85
CA GLY A 40 6.72 1.23 5.32
C GLY A 40 6.12 2.55 5.80
N SER A 41 6.43 3.66 5.13
CA SER A 41 5.82 4.97 5.43
C SER A 41 4.34 5.04 5.10
N ALA A 42 3.92 4.50 3.95
CA ALA A 42 2.51 4.46 3.56
C ALA A 42 1.69 3.58 4.53
N ALA A 43 2.20 2.39 4.86
CA ALA A 43 1.62 1.47 5.83
C ALA A 43 1.48 2.12 7.21
N ARG A 44 2.50 2.88 7.66
CA ARG A 44 2.44 3.64 8.92
C ARG A 44 1.32 4.68 8.90
N TYR A 45 1.24 5.49 7.85
CA TYR A 45 0.16 6.47 7.70
C TYR A 45 -1.21 5.80 7.74
N ILE A 46 -1.41 4.74 6.95
CA ILE A 46 -2.66 3.99 6.85
C ILE A 46 -3.07 3.44 8.22
N ALA A 47 -2.14 2.84 8.95
CA ALA A 47 -2.41 2.30 10.28
C ALA A 47 -2.82 3.42 11.27
N ILE A 48 -2.06 4.51 11.33
CA ILE A 48 -2.35 5.65 12.22
C ILE A 48 -3.71 6.27 11.89
N SER A 49 -3.95 6.62 10.62
CA SER A 49 -5.22 7.23 10.22
C SER A 49 -6.42 6.31 10.43
N THR A 50 -6.22 5.00 10.32
CA THR A 50 -7.28 4.03 10.68
C THR A 50 -7.58 4.03 12.18
N MET A 51 -6.55 4.14 13.04
CA MET A 51 -6.75 4.28 14.49
C MET A 51 -7.48 5.58 14.84
N GLU A 52 -7.14 6.69 14.18
CA GLU A 52 -7.81 7.98 14.38
C GLU A 52 -9.29 7.92 13.99
N VAL A 53 -9.60 7.34 12.83
CA VAL A 53 -10.99 7.12 12.41
C VAL A 53 -11.71 6.16 13.35
N TYR A 54 -11.02 5.12 13.84
CA TYR A 54 -11.60 4.19 14.81
C TYR A 54 -12.07 4.89 16.07
N LEU A 55 -11.25 5.77 16.62
CA LEU A 55 -11.58 6.55 17.80
C LEU A 55 -12.73 7.51 17.50
N ASP A 56 -12.69 8.27 16.39
CA ASP A 56 -13.77 9.19 15.98
C ASP A 56 -15.13 8.48 15.87
N ALA A 57 -15.16 7.33 15.19
CA ALA A 57 -16.37 6.56 14.96
C ALA A 57 -17.00 6.00 16.25
N ARG A 58 -16.25 5.99 17.36
CA ARG A 58 -16.69 5.45 18.65
C ARG A 58 -16.94 6.51 19.72
N VAL A 59 -16.70 7.79 19.45
CA VAL A 59 -16.96 8.90 20.38
C VAL A 59 -18.45 9.01 20.77
N TYR A 60 -19.36 8.73 19.83
CA TYR A 60 -20.81 8.82 20.05
C TYR A 60 -21.49 7.45 19.98
N ASP A 61 -22.60 7.28 20.70
CA ASP A 61 -23.39 6.03 20.73
C ASP A 61 -24.46 5.95 19.62
N THR A 62 -24.21 6.63 18.51
CA THR A 62 -25.06 6.52 17.32
C THR A 62 -24.56 5.39 16.43
N PRO A 63 -25.43 4.45 16.01
CA PRO A 63 -25.07 3.43 15.04
C PRO A 63 -24.54 4.02 13.74
N MET A 64 -23.38 3.54 13.30
CA MET A 64 -22.76 3.96 12.05
C MET A 64 -21.84 2.90 11.47
N VAL A 65 -21.73 2.91 10.14
CA VAL A 65 -20.73 2.14 9.41
C VAL A 65 -19.78 3.07 8.69
N CYS A 66 -18.48 2.80 8.77
CA CYS A 66 -17.43 3.55 8.07
C CYS A 66 -16.66 2.62 7.14
N VAL A 67 -16.59 2.96 5.86
CA VAL A 67 -15.81 2.25 4.85
C VAL A 67 -14.59 3.09 4.50
N LEU A 68 -13.40 2.56 4.76
CA LEU A 68 -12.10 3.14 4.45
C LEU A 68 -11.59 2.54 3.15
N GLU A 69 -11.37 3.38 2.13
CA GLU A 69 -10.73 2.97 0.88
C GLU A 69 -9.24 3.26 0.92
N VAL A 70 -8.45 2.23 0.63
CA VAL A 70 -7.00 2.25 0.62
C VAL A 70 -6.50 1.88 -0.77
N MET A 71 -5.38 2.46 -1.20
CA MET A 71 -4.79 2.12 -2.51
C MET A 71 -4.33 0.66 -2.55
N GLY A 72 -4.13 0.13 -3.74
CA GLY A 72 -3.60 -1.22 -3.95
C GLY A 72 -4.37 -1.96 -5.03
N ARG A 73 -4.14 -1.59 -6.29
CA ARG A 73 -4.92 -2.07 -7.45
C ARG A 73 -4.91 -3.59 -7.61
N ASN A 74 -3.73 -4.22 -7.51
CA ASN A 74 -3.54 -5.63 -7.83
C ASN A 74 -3.05 -6.45 -6.62
N ALA A 75 -2.49 -5.77 -5.60
CA ALA A 75 -2.02 -6.37 -4.36
C ALA A 75 -2.51 -5.56 -3.14
N GLY A 76 -2.83 -6.28 -2.05
CA GLY A 76 -3.50 -5.75 -0.88
C GLY A 76 -2.60 -5.18 0.21
N TRP A 77 -1.29 -5.04 -0.02
CA TRP A 77 -0.29 -4.69 1.01
C TRP A 77 -0.64 -3.44 1.82
N LEU A 78 -1.02 -2.35 1.15
CA LEU A 78 -1.43 -1.11 1.80
C LEU A 78 -2.71 -1.29 2.62
N THR A 79 -3.72 -1.95 2.06
CA THR A 79 -4.99 -2.21 2.77
C THR A 79 -4.77 -3.10 3.99
N ALA A 80 -3.93 -4.12 3.85
CA ALA A 80 -3.55 -5.02 4.94
C ALA A 80 -2.85 -4.29 6.09
N ALA A 81 -2.15 -3.18 5.84
CA ALA A 81 -1.53 -2.37 6.90
C ALA A 81 -2.55 -1.85 7.94
N THR A 82 -3.84 -1.78 7.61
CA THR A 82 -4.88 -1.48 8.61
C THR A 82 -5.02 -2.55 9.69
N ALA A 83 -4.53 -3.77 9.45
CA ALA A 83 -4.43 -4.81 10.48
C ALA A 83 -3.46 -4.42 11.62
N LEU A 84 -2.48 -3.54 11.37
CA LEU A 84 -1.60 -3.02 12.43
C LEU A 84 -2.39 -2.16 13.43
N ALA A 85 -3.40 -1.43 12.96
CA ALA A 85 -4.33 -0.70 13.83
C ALA A 85 -5.17 -1.67 14.67
N ALA A 86 -5.65 -2.77 14.06
CA ALA A 86 -6.42 -3.80 14.76
C ALA A 86 -5.58 -4.51 15.83
N TYR A 87 -4.31 -4.82 15.51
CA TYR A 87 -3.34 -5.37 16.44
C TYR A 87 -3.11 -4.46 17.67
N LYS A 88 -3.25 -3.14 17.51
CA LYS A 88 -3.19 -2.16 18.61
C LYS A 88 -4.55 -1.89 19.28
N GLY A 89 -5.60 -2.61 18.91
CA GLY A 89 -6.93 -2.50 19.51
C GLY A 89 -7.79 -1.34 19.01
N ALA A 90 -7.37 -0.67 17.93
CA ALA A 90 -8.10 0.46 17.34
C ALA A 90 -8.16 0.35 15.82
N GLY A 91 -8.57 -0.81 15.31
CA GLY A 91 -8.57 -1.10 13.87
C GLY A 91 -9.92 -1.41 13.27
N PRO A 92 -9.95 -1.76 11.97
CA PRO A 92 -11.16 -2.16 11.29
C PRO A 92 -11.68 -3.48 11.84
N ASP A 93 -13.00 -3.66 11.76
CA ASP A 93 -13.68 -4.90 12.07
C ASP A 93 -13.58 -5.91 10.91
N LEU A 94 -13.47 -5.42 9.67
CA LEU A 94 -13.38 -6.24 8.45
C LEU A 94 -12.38 -5.60 7.46
N ILE A 95 -11.55 -6.43 6.81
CA ILE A 95 -10.53 -6.01 5.83
C ILE A 95 -10.70 -6.83 4.54
N TYR A 96 -10.96 -6.16 3.41
CA TYR A 96 -11.13 -6.81 2.10
C TYR A 96 -9.98 -6.45 1.15
N LEU A 97 -9.29 -7.49 0.68
CA LEU A 97 -8.09 -7.39 -0.14
C LEU A 97 -8.36 -7.84 -1.58
N PRO A 98 -7.64 -7.33 -2.60
CA PRO A 98 -7.82 -7.71 -3.99
C PRO A 98 -7.42 -9.18 -4.27
N GLU A 99 -6.68 -9.82 -3.35
CA GLU A 99 -6.35 -11.24 -3.42
C GLU A 99 -7.56 -12.17 -3.24
N ILE A 100 -8.65 -11.69 -2.63
CA ILE A 100 -9.87 -12.46 -2.40
C ILE A 100 -10.98 -11.95 -3.33
N VAL A 101 -11.64 -12.88 -4.03
CA VAL A 101 -12.81 -12.56 -4.87
C VAL A 101 -13.89 -11.94 -3.98
N PHE A 102 -14.32 -10.74 -4.33
CA PHE A 102 -15.34 -10.01 -3.58
C PHE A 102 -16.74 -10.54 -3.92
N ASP A 103 -17.52 -10.81 -2.87
CA ASP A 103 -18.92 -11.18 -2.98
C ASP A 103 -19.76 -10.17 -2.18
N MET A 104 -20.66 -9.47 -2.86
CA MET A 104 -21.48 -8.40 -2.28
C MET A 104 -22.45 -8.93 -1.21
N ASP A 105 -23.01 -10.13 -1.40
CA ASP A 105 -23.98 -10.69 -0.47
C ASP A 105 -23.28 -11.20 0.79
N LYS A 106 -22.11 -11.84 0.63
CA LYS A 106 -21.24 -12.21 1.75
C LYS A 106 -20.77 -10.97 2.51
N PHE A 107 -20.32 -9.93 1.80
CA PHE A 107 -19.93 -8.66 2.40
C PHE A 107 -21.04 -8.08 3.29
N ILE A 108 -22.27 -8.00 2.76
CA ILE A 108 -23.43 -7.52 3.53
C ILE A 108 -23.70 -8.42 4.74
N SER A 109 -23.61 -9.74 4.60
CA SER A 109 -23.80 -10.69 5.69
C SER A 109 -22.77 -10.49 6.80
N ASP A 110 -21.50 -10.37 6.45
CA ASP A 110 -20.41 -10.19 7.41
C ASP A 110 -20.52 -8.85 8.14
N VAL A 111 -20.86 -7.78 7.42
CA VAL A 111 -21.11 -6.47 8.03
C VAL A 111 -22.29 -6.51 9.01
N LYS A 112 -23.38 -7.19 8.67
CA LYS A 112 -24.54 -7.34 9.59
C LYS A 112 -24.16 -8.05 10.88
N LYS A 113 -23.39 -9.15 10.80
CA LYS A 113 -22.93 -9.88 11.99
C LYS A 113 -22.11 -8.99 12.92
N VAL A 114 -21.17 -8.22 12.38
CA VAL A 114 -20.37 -7.30 13.20
C VAL A 114 -21.23 -6.14 13.72
N TYR A 115 -22.13 -5.61 12.89
CA TYR A 115 -23.06 -4.55 13.28
C TYR A 115 -23.90 -4.95 14.50
N GLU A 116 -24.47 -6.16 14.50
CA GLU A 116 -25.24 -6.70 15.63
C GLU A 116 -24.36 -6.89 16.88
N LYS A 117 -23.13 -7.39 16.71
CA LYS A 117 -22.18 -7.62 17.81
C LYS A 117 -21.68 -6.32 18.46
N ASN A 118 -21.48 -5.27 17.67
CA ASN A 118 -20.82 -4.03 18.11
C ASN A 118 -21.80 -2.87 18.32
N ASN A 119 -23.05 -3.16 18.71
CA ASN A 119 -24.09 -2.15 18.96
C ASN A 119 -24.26 -1.15 17.81
N GLY A 120 -24.16 -1.63 16.57
CA GLY A 120 -24.34 -0.85 15.36
C GLY A 120 -23.13 -0.06 14.89
N LYS A 121 -21.92 -0.29 15.44
CA LYS A 121 -20.68 0.37 15.01
C LYS A 121 -19.79 -0.60 14.23
N VAL A 122 -19.51 -0.28 12.96
CA VAL A 122 -18.64 -1.12 12.11
C VAL A 122 -17.64 -0.26 11.34
N ILE A 123 -16.37 -0.68 11.34
CA ILE A 123 -15.33 -0.11 10.48
C ILE A 123 -14.83 -1.17 9.52
N ILE A 124 -14.76 -0.80 8.26
CA ILE A 124 -14.45 -1.69 7.15
C ILE A 124 -13.31 -1.05 6.39
N THR A 125 -12.26 -1.80 6.11
CA THR A 125 -11.25 -1.38 5.15
C THR A 125 -11.39 -2.17 3.87
N VAL A 126 -11.30 -1.50 2.73
CA VAL A 126 -11.33 -2.11 1.40
C VAL A 126 -10.21 -1.56 0.55
N SER A 127 -9.57 -2.42 -0.23
CA SER A 127 -8.72 -1.98 -1.33
C SER A 127 -9.57 -1.38 -2.44
N GLU A 128 -9.10 -0.31 -3.08
CA GLU A 128 -9.67 0.19 -4.34
C GLU A 128 -9.73 -0.89 -5.44
N GLY A 129 -8.87 -1.91 -5.33
CA GLY A 129 -8.64 -2.95 -6.32
C GLY A 129 -9.52 -4.20 -6.21
N ILE A 130 -10.46 -4.26 -5.25
CA ILE A 130 -11.33 -5.43 -5.09
C ILE A 130 -12.21 -5.66 -6.33
N LYS A 131 -12.36 -6.93 -6.70
CA LYS A 131 -13.10 -7.37 -7.89
C LYS A 131 -14.10 -8.45 -7.55
N ASP A 132 -15.21 -8.44 -8.27
CA ASP A 132 -16.20 -9.52 -8.20
C ASP A 132 -15.73 -10.80 -8.94
N LYS A 133 -16.56 -11.84 -8.92
CA LYS A 133 -16.30 -13.11 -9.62
C LYS A 133 -16.17 -12.97 -11.15
N ALA A 134 -16.71 -11.90 -11.74
CA ALA A 134 -16.57 -11.60 -13.17
C ALA A 134 -15.30 -10.79 -13.47
N GLY A 135 -14.49 -10.46 -12.46
CA GLY A 135 -13.28 -9.66 -12.59
C GLY A 135 -13.56 -8.16 -12.70
N ARG A 136 -14.79 -7.71 -12.43
CA ARG A 136 -15.20 -6.31 -12.48
C ARG A 136 -14.84 -5.59 -11.19
N TYR A 137 -14.27 -4.39 -11.28
CA TYR A 137 -13.98 -3.61 -10.07
C TYR A 137 -15.27 -3.14 -9.40
N ILE A 138 -15.29 -3.15 -8.07
CA ILE A 138 -16.47 -2.75 -7.30
C ILE A 138 -16.78 -1.25 -7.45
N SER A 139 -15.77 -0.41 -7.66
CA SER A 139 -15.94 1.01 -8.01
C SER A 139 -16.84 1.23 -9.25
N GLU A 140 -16.87 0.27 -10.18
CA GLU A 140 -17.67 0.38 -11.41
C GLU A 140 -19.17 0.23 -11.20
N TYR A 141 -19.63 -0.16 -10.00
CA TYR A 141 -21.06 -0.33 -9.69
C TYR A 141 -21.73 0.99 -9.30
N GLY A 142 -20.97 2.08 -9.11
CA GLY A 142 -21.41 3.29 -8.41
C GLY A 142 -22.02 4.43 -9.22
N SER A 143 -21.65 4.63 -10.50
CA SER A 143 -22.24 5.59 -11.47
C SER A 143 -21.23 5.91 -12.60
N ASP A 144 -21.69 6.64 -13.62
CA ASP A 144 -21.05 6.96 -14.92
C ASP A 144 -19.57 7.40 -14.96
N LEU A 145 -18.92 7.69 -13.82
CA LEU A 145 -17.51 8.06 -13.70
C LEU A 145 -16.53 6.92 -14.03
N ALA A 146 -16.97 5.66 -13.93
CA ALA A 146 -16.17 4.48 -14.25
C ALA A 146 -15.81 4.34 -15.75
N LYS A 147 -16.26 5.28 -16.60
CA LYS A 147 -16.01 5.26 -18.05
C LYS A 147 -14.68 5.93 -18.44
N GLU A 148 -14.03 6.67 -17.55
CA GLU A 148 -12.75 7.33 -17.85
C GLU A 148 -11.57 6.35 -17.65
N LYS A 149 -10.82 6.15 -18.74
CA LYS A 149 -9.56 5.39 -18.73
C LYS A 149 -8.39 6.37 -18.59
N ASP A 150 -7.39 5.99 -17.81
CA ASP A 150 -6.13 6.75 -17.72
C ASP A 150 -5.34 6.70 -19.03
N ALA A 151 -4.23 7.44 -19.09
CA ALA A 151 -3.34 7.50 -20.26
C ALA A 151 -2.70 6.15 -20.64
N PHE A 152 -2.81 5.13 -19.77
CA PHE A 152 -2.33 3.77 -19.99
C PHE A 152 -3.46 2.79 -20.33
N GLY A 153 -4.70 3.29 -20.50
CA GLY A 153 -5.87 2.51 -20.89
C GLY A 153 -6.54 1.75 -19.75
N HIS A 154 -6.16 2.02 -18.50
CA HIS A 154 -6.78 1.39 -17.35
C HIS A 154 -7.95 2.20 -16.79
N ALA A 155 -8.97 1.52 -16.24
CA ALA A 155 -10.08 2.20 -15.56
C ALA A 155 -9.56 3.07 -14.41
N GLN A 156 -9.99 4.33 -14.34
CA GLN A 156 -9.68 5.19 -13.20
C GLN A 156 -10.25 4.55 -11.94
N LEU A 157 -9.38 4.25 -10.97
CA LEU A 157 -9.77 3.66 -9.68
C LEU A 157 -10.09 4.77 -8.66
N GLY A 158 -10.98 4.43 -7.73
CA GLY A 158 -11.61 5.35 -6.78
C GLY A 158 -13.11 5.07 -6.62
N GLY A 159 -13.69 5.36 -5.46
CA GLY A 159 -15.14 5.29 -5.24
C GLY A 159 -15.69 3.94 -4.81
N THR A 160 -14.85 2.93 -4.58
CA THR A 160 -15.23 1.64 -4.01
C THR A 160 -15.88 1.81 -2.63
N ALA A 161 -15.31 2.63 -1.74
CA ALA A 161 -15.91 2.92 -0.44
C ALA A 161 -17.26 3.62 -0.58
N GLN A 162 -17.40 4.52 -1.55
CA GLN A 162 -18.67 5.23 -1.80
C GLN A 162 -19.77 4.26 -2.27
N VAL A 163 -19.44 3.32 -3.16
CA VAL A 163 -20.35 2.25 -3.60
C VAL A 163 -20.83 1.42 -2.40
N LEU A 164 -19.89 0.91 -1.62
CA LEU A 164 -20.18 0.03 -0.50
C LEU A 164 -20.93 0.75 0.62
N ALA A 165 -20.54 1.98 0.98
CA ALA A 165 -21.23 2.78 1.98
C ALA A 165 -22.68 3.09 1.54
N SER A 166 -22.90 3.39 0.26
CA SER A 166 -24.25 3.63 -0.28
C SER A 166 -25.11 2.37 -0.21
N LYS A 167 -24.54 1.21 -0.54
CA LYS A 167 -25.23 -0.08 -0.43
C LYS A 167 -25.56 -0.42 1.03
N LEU A 168 -24.62 -0.23 1.94
CA LEU A 168 -24.82 -0.48 3.37
C LEU A 168 -25.87 0.45 3.98
N LYS A 169 -25.91 1.72 3.57
CA LYS A 169 -26.96 2.66 4.00
C LYS A 169 -28.36 2.17 3.62
N GLN A 170 -28.53 1.65 2.40
CA GLN A 170 -29.81 1.11 1.94
C GLN A 170 -30.23 -0.14 2.72
N VAL A 171 -29.26 -1.00 3.07
CA VAL A 171 -29.54 -2.29 3.72
C VAL A 171 -29.70 -2.18 5.24
N LEU A 172 -28.93 -1.31 5.90
CA LEU A 172 -28.91 -1.19 7.36
C LEU A 172 -29.75 -0.03 7.88
N GLY A 173 -30.09 0.96 7.05
CA GLY A 173 -30.85 2.14 7.45
C GLY A 173 -30.12 3.07 8.42
N CYS A 174 -28.81 2.87 8.64
CA CYS A 174 -27.99 3.68 9.54
C CYS A 174 -27.13 4.70 8.79
N LYS A 175 -26.41 5.55 9.54
CA LYS A 175 -25.39 6.42 8.96
C LYS A 175 -24.27 5.56 8.34
N ALA A 176 -23.95 5.79 7.08
CA ALA A 176 -22.81 5.18 6.40
C ALA A 176 -21.87 6.27 5.90
N ARG A 177 -20.57 6.13 6.17
CA ARG A 177 -19.51 7.06 5.77
C ARG A 177 -18.52 6.34 4.88
N ALA A 178 -18.13 6.97 3.79
CA ALA A 178 -16.98 6.58 2.99
C ALA A 178 -15.83 7.56 3.28
N ILE A 179 -14.62 7.03 3.44
CA ILE A 179 -13.39 7.83 3.56
C ILE A 179 -12.38 7.23 2.60
N GLU A 180 -11.89 8.04 1.68
CA GLU A 180 -10.85 7.64 0.74
C GLU A 180 -9.53 8.27 1.17
N PHE A 181 -8.52 7.45 1.48
CA PHE A 181 -7.19 7.98 1.80
C PHE A 181 -6.51 8.58 0.58
N SER A 182 -6.80 8.04 -0.61
CA SER A 182 -6.36 8.58 -1.90
C SER A 182 -4.87 8.97 -1.87
N LEU A 183 -4.52 10.17 -2.34
CA LEU A 183 -3.14 10.65 -2.44
C LEU A 183 -2.42 10.78 -1.10
N LEU A 184 -3.13 10.99 0.02
CA LEU A 184 -2.50 11.31 1.30
C LEU A 184 -1.59 10.17 1.79
N GLN A 185 -2.00 8.92 1.55
CA GLN A 185 -1.25 7.74 1.97
C GLN A 185 0.13 7.57 1.31
N ARG A 186 0.41 8.31 0.24
CA ARG A 186 1.70 8.25 -0.49
C ARG A 186 2.50 9.54 -0.44
N CYS A 187 2.01 10.56 0.26
CA CYS A 187 2.70 11.84 0.44
C CYS A 187 2.79 12.30 1.90
N ALA A 188 2.50 11.41 2.85
CA ALA A 188 2.52 11.69 4.29
C ALA A 188 3.92 11.68 4.91
N SER A 189 4.86 12.45 4.34
CA SER A 189 6.25 12.49 4.84
C SER A 189 6.37 13.02 6.28
N HIS A 190 5.35 13.72 6.77
CA HIS A 190 5.29 14.22 8.15
C HIS A 190 5.23 13.07 9.18
N CYS A 191 4.77 11.89 8.79
CA CYS A 191 4.67 10.71 9.65
C CYS A 191 5.39 9.48 9.06
N ALA A 192 6.34 9.70 8.15
CA ALA A 192 7.09 8.62 7.50
C ALA A 192 7.85 7.75 8.51
N SER A 193 7.95 6.44 8.22
CA SER A 193 8.72 5.50 9.03
C SER A 193 10.21 5.80 8.89
N LYS A 194 10.92 5.82 10.02
CA LYS A 194 12.38 5.94 10.00
C LYS A 194 13.04 4.78 9.27
N THR A 195 12.58 3.54 9.54
CA THR A 195 13.05 2.32 8.87
C THR A 195 12.99 2.50 7.35
N ASP A 196 11.82 2.83 6.82
CA ASP A 196 11.61 3.00 5.37
C ASP A 196 12.46 4.14 4.78
N VAL A 197 12.59 5.28 5.49
CA VAL A 197 13.40 6.42 5.05
C VAL A 197 14.89 6.05 4.99
N GLU A 198 15.42 5.38 6.01
CA GLU A 198 16.83 4.99 6.07
C GLU A 198 17.15 3.92 5.01
N GLU A 199 16.28 2.94 4.86
CA GLU A 199 16.43 1.88 3.86
C GLU A 199 16.35 2.46 2.44
N ALA A 200 15.37 3.31 2.15
CA ALA A 200 15.25 3.97 0.84
C ALA A 200 16.51 4.79 0.49
N PHE A 201 17.07 5.51 1.47
CA PHE A 201 18.32 6.24 1.29
C PHE A 201 19.49 5.28 0.99
N ASN A 202 19.57 4.17 1.73
CA ASN A 202 20.60 3.16 1.54
C ASN A 202 20.48 2.42 0.22
N ALA A 203 19.27 2.18 -0.30
CA ALA A 203 19.07 1.58 -1.62
C ALA A 203 19.71 2.43 -2.72
N GLY A 204 19.48 3.74 -2.69
CA GLY A 204 20.13 4.68 -3.62
C GLY A 204 21.65 4.70 -3.47
N ARG A 205 22.15 4.69 -2.21
CA ARG A 205 23.59 4.60 -1.91
C ARG A 205 24.22 3.33 -2.49
N MET A 206 23.56 2.18 -2.31
CA MET A 206 24.05 0.89 -2.79
C MET A 206 24.02 0.81 -4.32
N ALA A 207 22.99 1.36 -4.97
CA ALA A 207 22.91 1.41 -6.42
C ALA A 207 24.13 2.11 -7.04
N VAL A 208 24.53 3.26 -6.48
CA VAL A 208 25.74 3.98 -6.92
C VAL A 208 26.99 3.14 -6.69
N LYS A 209 27.14 2.50 -5.52
CA LYS A 209 28.30 1.64 -5.24
C LYS A 209 28.43 0.49 -6.23
N TYR A 210 27.32 -0.19 -6.55
CA TYR A 210 27.30 -1.28 -7.52
C TYR A 210 27.61 -0.79 -8.95
N ALA A 211 27.05 0.34 -9.35
CA ALA A 211 27.34 0.93 -10.67
C ALA A 211 28.82 1.30 -10.81
N VAL A 212 29.44 1.87 -9.77
CA VAL A 212 30.87 2.22 -9.77
C VAL A 212 31.77 0.98 -9.78
N SER A 213 31.33 -0.14 -9.19
CA SER A 213 32.06 -1.41 -9.24
C SER A 213 31.89 -2.18 -10.56
N GLY A 214 31.26 -1.58 -11.58
CA GLY A 214 31.06 -2.20 -12.89
C GLY A 214 29.85 -3.12 -13.01
N ILE A 215 28.98 -3.18 -11.99
CA ILE A 215 27.74 -3.96 -12.09
C ILE A 215 26.75 -3.18 -12.95
N THR A 216 26.07 -3.89 -13.85
CA THR A 216 24.99 -3.39 -14.70
C THR A 216 23.93 -4.47 -14.84
N ASP A 217 22.76 -4.12 -15.36
CA ASP A 217 21.63 -5.03 -15.62
C ASP A 217 20.98 -5.65 -14.37
N HIS A 218 21.16 -5.00 -13.22
CA HIS A 218 20.65 -5.45 -11.93
C HIS A 218 19.80 -4.39 -11.25
N MET A 219 18.95 -4.81 -10.31
CA MET A 219 18.24 -3.95 -9.37
C MET A 219 18.78 -4.19 -7.95
N VAL A 220 18.84 -3.15 -7.14
CA VAL A 220 19.01 -3.32 -5.69
C VAL A 220 17.75 -3.96 -5.11
N ALA A 221 17.90 -4.95 -4.24
CA ALA A 221 16.78 -5.60 -3.54
C ALA A 221 17.07 -5.72 -2.05
N TYR A 222 16.00 -5.77 -1.27
CA TYR A 222 16.05 -5.89 0.19
C TYR A 222 15.97 -7.35 0.60
N GLU A 223 16.83 -7.72 1.53
CA GLU A 223 16.89 -9.05 2.11
C GLU A 223 16.82 -8.94 3.62
N ARG A 224 15.70 -9.40 4.18
CA ARG A 224 15.52 -9.47 5.62
C ARG A 224 16.32 -10.62 6.20
N ASP A 225 17.09 -10.35 7.24
CA ASP A 225 17.80 -11.38 7.99
C ASP A 225 16.82 -12.28 8.76
N ASN A 226 17.13 -13.56 8.87
CA ASN A 226 16.34 -14.53 9.62
C ASN A 226 16.66 -14.51 11.12
N THR A 227 16.83 -13.31 11.69
CA THR A 227 17.14 -13.09 13.11
C THR A 227 15.91 -12.58 13.87
N PRO A 228 15.83 -12.78 15.20
CA PRO A 228 14.73 -12.23 16.00
C PRO A 228 14.65 -10.70 15.95
N GLU A 229 15.80 -10.03 15.86
CA GLU A 229 15.87 -8.59 15.63
C GLU A 229 15.77 -8.30 14.14
N TYR A 230 14.93 -7.32 13.77
CA TYR A 230 14.78 -6.90 12.39
C TYR A 230 16.06 -6.26 11.86
N LYS A 231 16.58 -6.83 10.78
CA LYS A 231 17.70 -6.27 10.02
C LYS A 231 17.48 -6.48 8.52
N CYS A 232 17.73 -5.43 7.75
CA CYS A 232 17.63 -5.42 6.30
C CYS A 232 19.02 -5.27 5.67
N ASN A 233 19.40 -6.24 4.86
CA ASN A 233 20.59 -6.19 4.00
C ASN A 233 20.18 -5.86 2.56
N TYR A 234 21.19 -5.56 1.72
CA TYR A 234 21.01 -5.18 0.33
C TYR A 234 21.72 -6.19 -0.57
N LYS A 235 20.99 -6.69 -1.56
CA LYS A 235 21.52 -7.59 -2.60
C LYS A 235 21.22 -7.02 -3.98
N ILE A 236 21.77 -7.68 -5.00
CA ILE A 236 21.46 -7.41 -6.40
C ILE A 236 20.64 -8.57 -6.98
N VAL A 237 19.69 -8.23 -7.84
CA VAL A 237 18.84 -9.20 -8.57
C VAL A 237 18.81 -8.82 -10.04
N ASN A 238 18.74 -9.79 -10.94
CA ASN A 238 18.71 -9.50 -12.38
C ASN A 238 17.44 -8.72 -12.74
N LEU A 239 17.58 -7.70 -13.59
CA LEU A 239 16.42 -6.93 -14.05
C LEU A 239 15.38 -7.77 -14.80
N SER A 240 15.76 -8.93 -15.35
CA SER A 240 14.86 -9.88 -16.00
C SER A 240 14.00 -10.68 -15.02
N GLU A 241 14.48 -10.94 -13.81
CA GLU A 241 13.75 -11.70 -12.78
C GLU A 241 12.64 -10.88 -12.14
N VAL A 242 12.82 -9.56 -12.07
CA VAL A 242 11.86 -8.63 -11.47
C VAL A 242 10.86 -8.09 -12.49
N ALA A 243 11.25 -8.02 -13.77
CA ALA A 243 10.38 -7.48 -14.81
C ALA A 243 9.12 -8.35 -14.97
N ASN A 244 7.94 -7.73 -14.83
CA ASN A 244 6.62 -8.35 -14.99
C ASN A 244 6.23 -9.37 -13.91
N ALA A 245 7.01 -9.48 -12.83
CA ALA A 245 6.64 -10.29 -11.67
C ALA A 245 6.00 -9.41 -10.59
N GLU A 246 4.90 -9.90 -10.01
CA GLU A 246 4.13 -9.20 -8.98
C GLU A 246 4.10 -10.02 -7.69
N LYS A 247 4.40 -9.39 -6.55
CA LYS A 247 4.35 -9.96 -5.21
C LYS A 247 3.00 -9.64 -4.56
N LYS A 248 2.16 -10.65 -4.36
CA LYS A 248 0.88 -10.56 -3.66
C LYS A 248 0.99 -10.95 -2.18
N ILE A 249 -0.02 -10.62 -1.39
CA ILE A 249 -0.13 -11.14 -0.02
C ILE A 249 -0.30 -12.68 -0.08
N PRO A 250 0.51 -13.46 0.67
CA PRO A 250 0.33 -14.91 0.78
C PRO A 250 -1.05 -15.26 1.34
N ARG A 251 -1.70 -16.32 0.82
CA ARG A 251 -3.07 -16.69 1.23
C ARG A 251 -3.13 -17.03 2.72
N GLU A 252 -2.08 -17.63 3.24
CA GLU A 252 -1.88 -17.99 4.66
C GLU A 252 -1.74 -16.77 5.59
N TRP A 253 -1.50 -15.57 5.04
CA TRP A 253 -1.48 -14.33 5.80
C TRP A 253 -2.86 -13.68 5.91
N ILE A 254 -3.84 -14.21 5.16
CA ILE A 254 -5.24 -13.81 5.20
C ILE A 254 -5.99 -14.85 6.03
N ASN A 255 -6.90 -14.44 6.91
CA ASN A 255 -7.68 -15.38 7.73
C ASN A 255 -8.57 -16.30 6.86
N GLU A 256 -9.16 -17.32 7.48
CA GLU A 256 -9.99 -18.30 6.78
C GLU A 256 -11.19 -17.62 6.09
N GLU A 257 -11.82 -16.66 6.78
CA GLU A 257 -13.00 -15.94 6.30
C GLU A 257 -12.72 -14.98 5.13
N GLY A 258 -11.45 -14.66 4.87
CA GLY A 258 -11.03 -13.73 3.83
C GLY A 258 -11.31 -12.26 4.15
N THR A 259 -11.50 -11.92 5.44
CA THR A 259 -11.92 -10.60 5.91
C THR A 259 -10.97 -10.01 6.96
N GLY A 260 -9.76 -10.53 7.08
CA GLY A 260 -8.77 -10.14 8.09
C GLY A 260 -7.38 -10.73 7.81
N LEU A 261 -6.40 -10.31 8.60
CA LEU A 261 -5.00 -10.72 8.46
C LEU A 261 -4.56 -11.54 9.68
N THR A 262 -3.59 -12.44 9.49
CA THR A 262 -3.01 -13.27 10.56
C THR A 262 -1.80 -12.60 11.21
N GLN A 263 -1.31 -13.17 12.31
CA GLN A 263 -0.10 -12.69 13.00
C GLN A 263 1.12 -12.64 12.07
N ALA A 264 1.21 -13.53 11.07
CA ALA A 264 2.32 -13.53 10.12
C ALA A 264 2.44 -12.22 9.33
N PHE A 265 1.31 -11.60 8.96
CA PHE A 265 1.33 -10.27 8.35
C PHE A 265 1.81 -9.20 9.32
N ILE A 266 1.36 -9.27 10.58
CA ILE A 266 1.76 -8.32 11.63
C ILE A 266 3.27 -8.39 11.85
N ASP A 267 3.83 -9.60 11.98
CA ASP A 267 5.27 -9.82 12.19
C ASP A 267 6.11 -9.31 11.01
N TYR A 268 5.58 -9.45 9.80
CA TYR A 268 6.21 -8.90 8.59
C TYR A 268 6.21 -7.37 8.56
N ALA A 269 5.06 -6.75 8.78
CA ALA A 269 4.84 -5.32 8.55
C ALA A 269 5.25 -4.44 9.73
N LEU A 270 5.17 -4.94 10.96
CA LEU A 270 5.42 -4.15 12.16
C LEU A 270 6.84 -3.55 12.18
N PRO A 271 7.93 -4.28 11.86
CA PRO A 271 9.28 -3.70 11.81
C PRO A 271 9.44 -2.58 10.76
N LEU A 272 8.67 -2.64 9.68
CA LEU A 272 8.77 -1.72 8.55
C LEU A 272 8.18 -0.33 8.84
N ILE A 273 7.37 -0.20 9.90
CA ILE A 273 6.77 1.07 10.29
C ILE A 273 7.50 1.75 11.46
N GLN A 274 8.62 1.19 11.92
CA GLN A 274 9.29 1.64 13.16
C GLN A 274 10.04 2.97 13.01
N GLY A 275 10.25 3.61 14.16
CA GLY A 275 10.99 4.87 14.34
C GLY A 275 10.33 6.11 13.72
N GLU A 276 10.81 7.29 14.10
CA GLU A 276 10.31 8.59 13.60
C GLU A 276 11.33 9.24 12.68
N SER A 277 10.88 9.74 11.52
CA SER A 277 11.74 10.36 10.50
C SER A 277 12.07 11.84 10.78
N SER A 278 11.47 12.45 11.80
CA SER A 278 11.71 13.82 12.31
C SER A 278 12.10 14.85 11.24
N PRO A 279 11.23 15.13 10.26
CA PRO A 279 11.52 16.09 9.21
C PRO A 279 11.69 17.52 9.78
N PRO A 280 12.51 18.38 9.15
CA PRO A 280 12.65 19.76 9.59
C PRO A 280 11.30 20.49 9.51
N MET A 281 10.96 21.24 10.56
CA MET A 281 9.72 22.00 10.68
C MET A 281 10.00 23.50 10.68
N GLU A 282 9.07 24.30 10.14
CA GLU A 282 9.11 25.76 10.14
C GLU A 282 7.68 26.29 10.36
N ASN A 283 7.49 27.11 11.40
CA ASN A 283 6.18 27.66 11.78
C ASN A 283 5.06 26.59 11.92
N GLY A 284 5.40 25.42 12.45
CA GLY A 284 4.47 24.30 12.64
C GLY A 284 4.20 23.44 11.39
N LEU A 285 4.87 23.71 10.27
CA LEU A 285 4.69 22.97 9.01
C LEU A 285 6.00 22.28 8.55
N PRO A 286 5.93 21.15 7.83
CA PRO A 286 7.13 20.54 7.25
C PRO A 286 7.83 21.46 6.26
N ARG A 287 9.14 21.63 6.43
CA ARG A 287 10.00 22.42 5.53
C ARG A 287 10.53 21.55 4.40
N PHE A 288 9.77 21.47 3.31
CA PHE A 288 10.18 20.70 2.12
C PHE A 288 11.39 21.30 1.40
N ALA A 289 12.26 20.43 0.89
CA ALA A 289 13.42 20.84 0.11
C ALA A 289 13.00 21.49 -1.22
N LYS A 290 13.59 22.64 -1.54
CA LYS A 290 13.48 23.29 -2.85
C LYS A 290 14.80 23.19 -3.58
N LEU A 291 14.86 22.35 -4.61
CA LEU A 291 16.05 22.20 -5.44
C LEU A 291 16.10 23.32 -6.49
N LYS A 292 17.30 23.88 -6.74
CA LYS A 292 17.53 24.96 -7.72
C LYS A 292 17.17 24.57 -9.16
N LYS A 293 17.11 23.26 -9.47
CA LYS A 293 16.83 22.68 -10.81
C LYS A 293 17.59 23.41 -11.94
N VAL A 294 18.92 23.31 -11.92
CA VAL A 294 19.78 23.91 -12.97
C VAL A 294 19.76 22.99 -14.21
N LYS A 295 19.39 23.54 -15.37
CA LYS A 295 19.42 22.81 -16.64
C LYS A 295 20.89 22.50 -16.99
N ALA A 296 21.20 21.25 -17.31
CA ALA A 296 22.51 20.88 -17.81
C ALA A 296 22.78 21.60 -19.15
N GLN A 297 23.95 22.22 -19.27
CA GLN A 297 24.47 22.68 -20.56
C GLN A 297 25.16 21.46 -21.17
N ILE A 298 24.58 20.96 -22.28
CA ILE A 298 25.12 19.87 -23.08
C ILE A 298 25.90 20.50 -24.22
#